data_AF-A0ABD0L2X5-F1
#
_entry.id   AF-A0ABD0L2X5-F1
#
_cell.length_a   1.000
_cell.length_b   1.000
_cell.length_c   1.000
_cell.angle_alpha   90.00
_cell.angle_beta   90.00
_cell.angle_gamma   90.00
#
_symmetry.space_group_name_H-M   'P 1'
#
loop_
_entity.id
_entity.type
_entity.pdbx_description
1 polymer ?
#
loop_
_entity_poly.entity_id
_entity_poly.type
_entity_poly.pdbx_seq_one_letter_code
_entity_poly.pdbx_strand_id
1 'polypeptide(L)'
;MQARGQRSRAVISDREIRFKCFLPNTILDVLRSRPGWQEVQGDGEWDFYWCDREWLHQNYDATFLQEHQKILHFRNHYELTRKNLMVKNLKRMRKLIEREQGKTEAQSLDFYPSTFDLNTTFLWKNSRRTQ
;
A
#
# COMPACT_ATOMS: atom_id res chain seq x y z
N MET A 1 4.63 -2.98 -41.24
CA MET A 1 4.18 -2.62 -39.88
C MET A 1 3.10 -3.61 -39.46
N GLN A 2 3.44 -4.62 -38.65
CA GLN A 2 2.47 -5.62 -38.21
C GLN A 2 1.55 -5.02 -37.13
N ALA A 3 0.24 -5.09 -37.37
CA ALA A 3 -0.78 -4.73 -36.41
C ALA A 3 -0.63 -5.61 -35.16
N ARG A 4 -0.51 -5.00 -33.98
CA ARG A 4 -0.50 -5.71 -32.70
C ARG A 4 -1.84 -6.43 -32.57
N GLY A 5 -1.80 -7.77 -32.60
CA GLY A 5 -2.97 -8.61 -32.39
C GLY A 5 -3.68 -8.21 -31.09
N GLN A 6 -4.96 -7.87 -31.21
CA GLN A 6 -5.84 -7.70 -30.06
C GLN A 6 -5.92 -9.06 -29.35
N ARG A 7 -5.19 -9.22 -28.25
CA ARG A 7 -5.36 -10.37 -27.36
C ARG A 7 -6.83 -10.44 -26.96
N SER A 8 -7.45 -11.60 -27.15
CA SER A 8 -8.78 -11.89 -26.62
C SER A 8 -8.78 -11.53 -25.14
N ARG A 9 -9.55 -10.49 -24.79
CA ARG A 9 -9.57 -9.97 -23.41
C ARG A 9 -10.22 -11.05 -22.54
N ALA A 10 -9.45 -11.58 -21.60
CA ALA A 10 -9.94 -12.56 -20.64
C ALA A 10 -11.12 -11.96 -19.88
N VAL A 11 -12.31 -12.57 -20.01
CA VAL A 11 -13.46 -12.29 -19.16
C VAL A 11 -13.18 -13.00 -17.84
N ILE A 12 -12.86 -12.23 -16.80
CA ILE A 12 -12.47 -12.76 -15.48
C ILE A 12 -13.70 -13.30 -14.73
N SER A 13 -14.91 -12.87 -15.11
CA SER A 13 -16.18 -13.19 -14.46
C SER A 13 -17.34 -12.77 -15.36
N ASP A 14 -18.47 -13.50 -15.35
CA ASP A 14 -19.73 -13.11 -16.00
C ASP A 14 -20.41 -11.91 -15.32
N ARG A 15 -19.97 -11.55 -14.11
CA ARG A 15 -20.48 -10.42 -13.34
C ARG A 15 -19.72 -9.13 -13.66
N GLU A 16 -20.48 -8.08 -13.96
CA GLU A 16 -19.99 -6.70 -14.06
C GLU A 16 -19.41 -6.21 -12.72
N ILE A 17 -18.19 -5.70 -12.76
CA ILE A 17 -17.45 -5.15 -11.62
C ILE A 17 -17.63 -3.64 -11.61
N ARG A 18 -18.24 -3.13 -10.55
CA ARG A 18 -18.42 -1.70 -10.35
C ARG A 18 -17.22 -1.13 -9.61
N PHE A 19 -16.54 -0.15 -10.19
CA PHE A 19 -15.34 0.43 -9.60
C PHE A 19 -15.46 1.92 -9.29
N LYS A 20 -14.74 2.34 -8.25
CA LYS A 20 -14.43 3.74 -7.96
C LYS A 20 -12.92 3.96 -8.12
N CYS A 21 -12.53 5.15 -8.56
CA CYS A 21 -11.13 5.55 -8.66
C CYS A 21 -10.99 7.00 -8.18
N PHE A 22 -10.12 7.23 -7.21
CA PHE A 22 -9.93 8.56 -6.63
C PHE A 22 -9.20 9.52 -7.58
N LEU A 23 -8.27 9.00 -8.39
CA LEU A 23 -7.39 9.83 -9.23
C LEU A 23 -7.78 9.71 -10.71
N PRO A 24 -7.97 10.84 -11.42
CA PRO A 24 -8.10 10.84 -12.87
C PRO A 24 -6.70 10.69 -13.51
N ASN A 25 -6.20 9.47 -13.58
CA ASN A 25 -4.87 9.15 -14.12
C ASN A 25 -4.91 7.89 -15.01
N THR A 26 -3.74 7.40 -15.43
CA THR A 26 -3.61 6.19 -16.26
C THR A 26 -4.32 4.97 -15.67
N ILE A 27 -4.46 4.90 -14.34
CA ILE A 27 -5.20 3.82 -13.70
C ILE A 27 -6.69 3.89 -14.04
N LEU A 28 -7.29 5.08 -14.02
CA LEU A 28 -8.67 5.27 -14.43
C LEU A 28 -8.88 4.79 -15.88
N ASP A 29 -7.97 5.16 -16.78
CA ASP A 29 -8.01 4.72 -18.18
C ASP A 29 -7.90 3.20 -18.31
N VAL A 30 -7.01 2.58 -17.53
CA VAL A 30 -6.84 1.12 -17.50
C VAL A 30 -8.12 0.45 -16.99
N LEU A 31 -8.73 0.94 -15.91
CA LEU A 31 -9.94 0.36 -15.34
C LEU A 31 -11.13 0.49 -16.30
N ARG A 32 -11.31 1.65 -16.95
CA ARG A 32 -12.33 1.86 -18.00
C ARG A 32 -12.13 0.97 -19.22
N SER A 33 -10.89 0.65 -19.55
CA SER A 33 -10.59 -0.19 -20.71
C SER A 33 -10.87 -1.69 -20.50
N ARG A 34 -11.12 -2.12 -19.25
CA ARG A 34 -11.36 -3.53 -18.91
C ARG A 34 -12.81 -3.92 -19.22
N PRO A 35 -13.05 -5.00 -19.99
CA PRO A 35 -14.41 -5.49 -20.23
C PRO A 35 -15.07 -5.92 -18.92
N GLY A 36 -16.35 -5.59 -18.78
CA GLY A 36 -17.11 -5.90 -17.58
C GLY A 36 -16.73 -5.06 -16.36
N TRP A 37 -16.00 -3.94 -16.55
CA TRP A 37 -15.72 -2.98 -15.48
C TRP A 37 -16.46 -1.68 -15.76
N GLN A 38 -17.27 -1.24 -14.81
CA GLN A 38 -18.09 -0.04 -14.92
C GLN A 38 -17.75 0.95 -13.82
N GLU A 39 -17.44 2.18 -14.20
CA GLU A 39 -17.17 3.26 -13.25
C GLU A 39 -18.48 3.70 -12.59
N VAL A 40 -18.46 3.84 -11.26
CA VAL A 40 -19.57 4.34 -10.46
C VAL A 40 -19.25 5.75 -9.99
N GLN A 41 -20.21 6.67 -10.22
CA GLN A 41 -20.14 8.03 -9.71
C GLN A 41 -20.95 8.16 -8.42
N GLY A 42 -20.49 9.02 -7.49
CA GLY A 42 -21.18 9.32 -6.24
C GLY A 42 -21.24 8.13 -5.25
N ASP A 43 -22.38 7.99 -4.58
CA ASP A 43 -22.59 7.05 -3.46
C ASP A 43 -23.18 5.70 -3.90
N GLY A 44 -23.13 5.38 -5.20
CA GLY A 44 -23.58 4.09 -5.70
C GLY A 44 -22.81 2.90 -5.10
N GLU A 45 -23.46 1.75 -5.10
CA GLU A 45 -22.89 0.43 -4.78
C GLU A 45 -21.64 0.16 -5.64
N TRP A 46 -20.59 -0.34 -5.01
CA TRP A 46 -19.29 -0.56 -5.64
C TRP A 46 -18.68 -1.87 -5.16
N ASP A 47 -17.92 -2.53 -6.03
CA ASP A 47 -17.22 -3.78 -5.74
C ASP A 47 -15.71 -3.55 -5.52
N PHE A 48 -15.14 -2.56 -6.21
CA PHE A 48 -13.71 -2.24 -6.13
C PHE A 48 -13.44 -0.75 -5.98
N TYR A 49 -12.55 -0.38 -5.08
CA TYR A 49 -12.15 1.02 -4.91
C TYR A 49 -10.63 1.20 -4.95
N TRP A 50 -10.17 1.88 -6.00
CA TRP A 50 -8.83 2.46 -6.07
C TRP A 50 -8.83 3.82 -5.35
N CYS A 51 -8.77 3.79 -4.02
CA CYS A 51 -8.72 4.99 -3.18
C CYS A 51 -7.28 5.49 -2.99
N ASP A 52 -7.12 6.67 -2.37
CA ASP A 52 -5.82 7.14 -1.89
C ASP A 52 -5.59 6.76 -0.42
N ARG A 53 -4.39 7.14 0.08
CA ARG A 53 -3.99 6.84 1.47
C ARG A 53 -4.77 7.66 2.48
N GLU A 54 -5.17 8.88 2.14
CA GLU A 54 -5.87 9.77 3.05
C GLU A 54 -7.29 9.26 3.30
N TRP A 55 -8.01 8.90 2.22
CA TRP A 55 -9.32 8.29 2.32
C TRP A 55 -9.28 7.00 3.16
N LEU A 56 -8.29 6.13 2.92
CA LEU A 56 -8.13 4.90 3.71
C LEU A 56 -7.99 5.20 5.20
N HIS A 57 -7.12 6.14 5.57
CA HIS A 57 -6.88 6.49 6.97
C HIS A 57 -8.14 7.01 7.66
N GLN A 58 -8.95 7.80 6.96
CA GLN A 58 -10.15 8.41 7.53
C GLN A 58 -11.34 7.45 7.59
N ASN A 59 -11.46 6.54 6.61
CA ASN A 59 -12.71 5.81 6.38
C ASN A 59 -12.61 4.31 6.71
N TYR A 60 -11.43 3.69 6.65
CA TYR A 60 -11.32 2.23 6.78
C TYR A 60 -11.85 1.71 8.13
N ASP A 61 -11.64 2.47 9.20
CA ASP A 61 -12.05 2.08 10.56
C ASP A 61 -13.52 2.42 10.85
N ALA A 62 -14.03 3.44 10.17
CA ALA A 62 -15.38 3.94 10.35
C ALA A 62 -16.39 3.26 9.40
N THR A 63 -15.91 2.62 8.33
CA THR A 63 -16.75 2.04 7.28
C THR A 63 -16.83 0.53 7.45
N PHE A 64 -18.06 0.02 7.54
CA PHE A 64 -18.30 -1.41 7.43
C PHE A 64 -18.21 -1.82 5.95
N LEU A 65 -17.12 -2.48 5.57
CA LEU A 65 -16.93 -2.99 4.22
C LEU A 65 -17.69 -4.30 4.05
N GLN A 66 -18.46 -4.40 2.98
CA GLN A 66 -19.14 -5.65 2.63
C GLN A 66 -18.14 -6.69 2.11
N GLU A 67 -18.49 -7.97 2.18
CA GLU A 67 -17.59 -9.07 1.79
C GLU A 67 -17.07 -8.94 0.36
N HIS A 68 -17.93 -8.48 -0.54
CA HIS A 68 -17.63 -8.30 -1.96
C HIS A 68 -16.76 -7.07 -2.24
N GLN A 69 -16.71 -6.10 -1.33
CA GLN A 69 -15.98 -4.85 -1.48
C GLN A 69 -14.48 -5.05 -1.28
N LYS A 70 -13.69 -4.57 -2.23
CA LYS A 70 -12.22 -4.63 -2.19
C LYS A 70 -11.62 -3.23 -2.33
N ILE A 71 -10.68 -2.91 -1.45
CA ILE A 71 -9.89 -1.67 -1.49
C ILE A 71 -8.43 -2.01 -1.76
N LEU A 72 -7.73 -1.19 -2.53
CA LEU A 72 -6.33 -1.40 -2.90
C LEU A 72 -5.28 -0.95 -1.88
N HIS A 73 -5.63 -0.94 -0.61
CA HIS A 73 -4.68 -0.66 0.45
C HIS A 73 -4.93 -1.55 1.65
N PHE A 74 -3.84 -2.03 2.23
CA PHE A 74 -3.88 -2.63 3.55
C PHE A 74 -3.92 -1.53 4.61
N ARG A 75 -4.78 -1.71 5.63
CA ARG A 75 -4.95 -0.78 6.76
C ARG A 75 -3.62 -0.32 7.36
N ASN A 76 -2.69 -1.25 7.62
CA ASN A 76 -1.41 -0.97 8.27
C ASN A 76 -0.22 -0.90 7.29
N HIS A 77 -0.45 -0.55 6.02
CA HIS A 77 0.62 -0.50 5.01
C HIS A 77 1.80 0.41 5.41
N TYR A 78 1.58 1.42 6.27
CA TYR A 78 2.60 2.35 6.73
C TYR A 78 3.70 1.70 7.57
N GLU A 79 3.45 0.55 8.20
CA GLU A 79 4.42 -0.21 8.99
C GLU A 79 5.66 -0.64 8.20
N LEU A 80 5.47 -0.88 6.88
CA LEU A 80 6.52 -1.30 5.96
C LEU A 80 6.84 -0.24 4.90
N THR A 81 6.04 0.81 4.74
CA THR A 81 6.30 1.85 3.72
C THR A 81 6.90 3.13 4.30
N ARG A 82 6.82 3.37 5.61
CA ARG A 82 7.53 4.48 6.28
C ARG A 82 8.89 4.00 6.78
N LYS A 83 9.97 4.69 6.37
CA LYS A 83 11.36 4.28 6.66
C LYS A 83 11.64 4.08 8.15
N ASN A 84 11.14 4.97 9.01
CA ASN A 84 11.34 4.87 10.46
C ASN A 84 10.62 3.66 11.08
N LEU A 85 9.39 3.35 10.65
CA LEU A 85 8.65 2.18 11.12
C LEU A 85 9.23 0.88 10.58
N MET A 86 9.58 0.84 9.30
CA MET A 86 10.23 -0.31 8.67
C MET A 86 11.49 -0.72 9.46
N VAL A 87 12.38 0.23 9.75
CA VAL A 87 13.62 -0.05 10.50
C VAL A 87 13.33 -0.53 11.93
N LYS A 88 12.32 0.02 12.61
CA LYS A 88 11.89 -0.44 13.94
C LYS A 88 11.37 -1.88 13.88
N ASN A 89 10.56 -2.21 12.87
CA ASN A 89 9.98 -3.54 12.68
C ASN A 89 11.07 -4.58 12.32
N LEU A 90 11.99 -4.25 11.41
CA LEU A 90 13.11 -5.12 11.06
C LEU A 90 14.04 -5.39 12.26
N LYS A 91 14.37 -4.36 13.05
CA LYS A 91 15.14 -4.52 14.30
C LYS A 91 14.41 -5.39 15.33
N ARG A 92 13.08 -5.24 15.45
CA ARG A 92 12.25 -6.08 16.33
C ARG A 92 12.29 -7.54 15.87
N MET A 93 12.12 -7.78 14.57
CA MET A 93 12.15 -9.11 13.96
C MET A 93 13.51 -9.80 14.14
N ARG A 94 14.62 -9.08 13.95
CA ARG A 94 15.97 -9.61 14.21
C ARG A 94 16.15 -10.07 15.65
N LYS A 95 15.69 -9.27 16.62
CA LYS A 95 15.74 -9.64 18.05
C LYS A 95 14.88 -10.87 18.37
N LEU A 96 13.72 -10.99 17.71
CA LEU A 96 12.83 -12.13 17.87
C LEU A 96 13.50 -13.43 17.40
N ILE A 97 14.05 -13.42 16.17
CA ILE A 97 14.74 -14.57 15.59
C ILE A 97 16.01 -14.92 16.38
N GLU A 98 16.79 -13.92 16.81
CA GLU A 98 17.98 -14.18 17.63
C GLU A 98 17.63 -14.90 18.94
N ARG A 99 16.48 -14.57 19.56
CA ARG A 99 15.99 -15.22 20.77
C ARG A 99 15.48 -16.64 20.52
N GLU A 100 14.78 -16.87 19.40
CA GLU A 100 14.07 -18.13 19.14
C GLU A 100 14.90 -19.16 18.37
N GLN A 101 15.80 -18.71 17.50
CA GLN A 101 16.53 -19.55 16.54
C GLN A 101 18.05 -19.32 16.61
N GLY A 102 18.50 -18.34 17.40
CA GLY A 102 19.91 -18.06 17.65
C GLY A 102 20.54 -17.06 16.68
N LYS A 103 21.81 -16.74 16.94
CA LYS A 103 22.53 -15.66 16.26
C LYS A 103 22.79 -15.92 14.77
N THR A 104 23.04 -17.17 14.41
CA THR A 104 23.33 -17.55 13.02
C THR A 104 22.14 -17.24 12.11
N GLU A 105 20.93 -17.60 12.55
CA GLU A 105 19.73 -17.37 11.75
C GLU A 105 19.37 -15.88 11.69
N ALA A 106 19.63 -15.12 12.75
CA ALA A 106 19.44 -13.68 12.77
C ALA A 106 20.35 -12.92 11.78
N GLN A 107 21.47 -13.51 11.33
CA GLN A 107 22.35 -12.91 10.31
C GLN A 107 21.72 -12.91 8.91
N SER A 108 20.74 -13.78 8.65
CA SER A 108 19.96 -13.75 7.39
C SER A 108 19.23 -12.42 7.17
N LEU A 109 19.04 -11.64 8.25
CA LEU A 109 18.38 -10.34 8.22
C LEU A 109 19.31 -9.15 7.97
N ASP A 110 20.57 -9.38 7.61
CA ASP A 110 21.54 -8.32 7.28
C ASP A 110 21.41 -7.81 5.83
N PHE A 111 20.21 -7.86 5.26
CA PHE A 111 19.91 -7.41 3.90
C PHE A 111 19.68 -5.88 3.79
N TYR A 112 19.60 -5.18 4.93
CA TYR A 112 19.32 -3.75 4.98
C TYR A 112 20.43 -2.98 5.70
N PRO A 113 20.77 -1.75 5.26
CA PRO A 113 21.87 -1.00 5.84
C PRO A 113 21.60 -0.57 7.28
N SER A 114 22.67 -0.41 8.05
CA SER A 114 22.62 0.19 9.39
C SER A 114 21.92 1.56 9.35
N THR A 115 20.77 1.64 10.03
CA THR A 115 19.89 2.83 10.00
C THR A 115 19.58 3.35 11.40
N PHE A 116 19.63 4.67 11.56
CA PHE A 116 19.33 5.39 12.80
C PHE A 116 18.15 6.35 12.60
N ASP A 117 17.21 6.32 13.55
CA ASP A 117 16.07 7.24 13.58
C ASP A 117 16.49 8.49 14.37
N LEU A 118 16.67 9.61 13.69
CA LEU A 118 17.03 10.88 14.31
C LEU A 118 15.75 11.59 14.77
N ASN A 119 15.62 11.84 16.07
CA ASN A 119 14.49 12.64 16.56
C ASN A 119 14.65 14.11 16.13
N THR A 120 13.54 14.83 16.00
CA THR A 120 13.52 16.26 15.64
C THR A 120 14.22 17.13 16.69
N THR A 121 14.27 16.71 17.95
CA THR A 121 14.97 17.40 19.05
C THR A 121 16.49 17.41 18.86
N PHE A 122 17.09 16.37 18.27
CA PHE A 122 18.53 16.27 18.02
C PHE A 122 18.99 17.28 16.96
N LEU A 123 18.19 17.47 15.91
CA LEU A 123 18.45 18.48 14.88
C LEU A 123 18.38 19.89 15.46
N TRP A 124 17.39 20.14 16.32
CA TRP A 124 17.18 21.47 16.89
C TRP A 124 18.23 21.87 17.92
N LYS A 125 18.73 20.92 18.72
CA LYS A 125 19.84 21.17 19.67
C LYS A 125 21.16 21.46 18.96
N ASN A 126 21.42 20.85 17.79
CA ASN A 126 22.62 21.14 17.00
C ASN A 126 22.53 22.47 16.22
N SER A 127 21.33 22.85 15.76
CA SER A 127 21.12 24.15 15.09
C SER A 127 21.30 25.35 16.03
N ARG A 128 21.12 25.16 17.34
CA ARG A 128 21.34 26.21 18.36
C ARG A 128 22.75 26.27 18.92
N ARG A 129 23.59 25.29 18.61
CA ARG A 129 25.02 25.28 19.00
C ARG A 129 25.91 25.96 17.97
N THR A 130 25.36 26.34 16.82
CA THR A 130 26.06 26.96 15.69
C THR A 130 25.68 28.44 15.51
N GLN A 131 24.99 29.04 16.49
CA GLN A 131 24.84 30.48 16.70
C GLN A 131 25.46 30.83 18.06
#